data_AF-A0A1H6X373-F1
#
_entry.id   AF-A0A1H6X373-F1
#
_cell.length_a   1.000
_cell.length_b   1.000
_cell.length_c   1.000
_cell.angle_alpha   90.00
_cell.angle_beta   90.00
_cell.angle_gamma   90.00
#
_symmetry.space_group_name_H-M   'P 1'
#
loop_
_entity.id
_entity.type
_entity.pdbx_description
1 polymer ?
#
loop_
_entity_poly.entity_id
_entity_poly.type
_entity_poly.pdbx_seq_one_letter_code
_entity_poly.pdbx_strand_id
1 'polypeptide(L)'
;MRFKDLVRIILICCLFANTIGLIFITDWVQKVFVNWQQAIPLGLVIILIEYLIFRKLLQPFSKEIPYHMLFSFKKIAPAIVMGFLVWILLQLWTRRTFNTGIEFPDQSKLIRYSLVFLFNSFPNALIEEFIFRFLPVHYAEKKGFSRQQMIGLGIAVSFIFALSHVSVYLFRDHTDWPNLPAILLSAFFYGMVYFFIYIITGNIFFTALIHAFGNNHLVLINTPNFEAFYFYTFIFVTLLWYAGKTFSKGFR
;
A
#
# COMPACT_ATOMS: atom_id res chain seq x y z
N MET A 1 14.97 4.06 -18.44
CA MET A 1 13.58 4.58 -18.44
C MET A 1 13.60 6.10 -18.54
N ARG A 2 12.83 6.72 -19.46
CA ARG A 2 12.70 8.19 -19.54
C ARG A 2 11.50 8.67 -18.72
N PHE A 3 11.44 9.97 -18.42
CA PHE A 3 10.33 10.55 -17.66
C PHE A 3 8.96 10.26 -18.26
N LYS A 4 8.81 10.43 -19.59
CA LYS A 4 7.55 10.14 -20.29
C LYS A 4 7.10 8.69 -20.17
N ASP A 5 8.05 7.77 -20.02
CA ASP A 5 7.74 6.34 -19.87
C ASP A 5 7.19 6.08 -18.45
N LEU A 6 7.79 6.70 -17.42
CA LEU A 6 7.29 6.66 -16.04
C LEU A 6 5.87 7.25 -15.93
N VAL A 7 5.67 8.46 -16.47
CA VAL A 7 4.36 9.13 -16.47
C VAL A 7 3.32 8.26 -17.18
N ARG A 8 3.66 7.69 -18.34
CA ARG A 8 2.77 6.78 -19.07
C ARG A 8 2.37 5.57 -18.24
N ILE A 9 3.32 4.93 -17.54
CA ILE A 9 3.04 3.77 -16.69
C ILE A 9 2.04 4.16 -15.60
N ILE A 10 2.34 5.21 -14.84
CA ILE A 10 1.49 5.68 -13.75
C ILE A 10 0.09 6.03 -14.26
N LEU A 11 -0.03 6.80 -15.35
CA LEU A 11 -1.34 7.21 -15.88
C LEU A 11 -2.18 6.02 -16.36
N ILE A 12 -1.58 5.03 -17.02
CA ILE A 12 -2.31 3.84 -17.47
C ILE A 12 -2.80 3.02 -16.27
N CYS A 13 -1.97 2.86 -15.25
CA CYS A 13 -2.37 2.17 -14.02
C CYS A 13 -3.46 2.94 -13.26
N CYS A 14 -3.36 4.27 -13.11
CA CYS A 14 -4.40 5.08 -12.51
C CYS A 14 -5.72 5.01 -13.28
N LEU A 15 -5.67 5.02 -14.62
CA LEU A 15 -6.86 4.89 -15.47
C LEU A 15 -7.50 3.52 -15.29
N PHE A 16 -6.70 2.46 -15.23
CA PHE A 16 -7.19 1.11 -14.95
C PHE A 16 -7.86 1.03 -13.57
N ALA A 17 -7.19 1.51 -12.52
CA ALA A 17 -7.76 1.56 -11.17
C ALA A 17 -9.09 2.32 -11.12
N ASN A 18 -9.18 3.46 -11.81
CA ASN A 18 -10.42 4.22 -11.86
C ASN A 18 -11.52 3.52 -12.68
N THR A 19 -11.12 2.81 -13.74
CA THR A 19 -12.06 2.01 -14.52
C THR A 19 -12.65 0.90 -13.67
N ILE A 20 -11.83 0.21 -12.84
CA ILE A 20 -12.32 -0.77 -11.87
C ILE A 20 -13.26 -0.12 -10.85
N GLY A 21 -12.92 1.06 -10.34
CA GLY A 21 -13.80 1.85 -9.45
C GLY A 21 -15.17 2.13 -10.07
N LEU A 22 -15.22 2.47 -11.37
CA LEU A 22 -16.48 2.70 -12.10
C LEU A 22 -17.36 1.46 -12.22
N ILE A 23 -16.81 0.25 -12.20
CA ILE A 23 -17.63 -0.99 -12.28
C ILE A 23 -18.53 -1.12 -11.03
N PHE A 24 -18.17 -0.49 -9.89
CA PHE A 24 -19.01 -0.46 -8.69
C PHE A 24 -20.30 0.36 -8.82
N ILE A 25 -20.48 1.10 -9.92
CA ILE A 25 -21.79 1.69 -10.27
C ILE A 25 -22.84 0.60 -10.54
N THR A 26 -22.41 -0.60 -10.93
CA THR A 26 -23.31 -1.70 -11.24
C THR A 26 -23.76 -2.46 -9.99
N ASP A 27 -25.07 -2.70 -9.86
CA ASP A 27 -25.65 -3.51 -8.78
C ASP A 27 -25.03 -4.91 -8.69
N TRP A 28 -24.61 -5.47 -9.82
CA TRP A 28 -23.99 -6.79 -9.87
C TRP A 28 -22.68 -6.83 -9.08
N VAL A 29 -21.78 -5.85 -9.27
CA VAL A 29 -20.51 -5.80 -8.52
C VAL A 29 -20.75 -5.56 -7.04
N GLN A 30 -21.72 -4.70 -6.69
CA GLN A 30 -22.08 -4.47 -5.29
C GLN A 30 -22.55 -5.77 -4.62
N LYS A 31 -23.39 -6.56 -5.29
CA LYS A 31 -23.83 -7.90 -4.81
C LYS A 31 -22.67 -8.88 -4.66
N VAL A 32 -21.76 -8.91 -5.62
CA VAL A 32 -20.55 -9.75 -5.56
C VAL A 32 -19.69 -9.37 -4.35
N PHE A 33 -19.56 -8.08 -4.03
CA PHE A 33 -18.70 -7.61 -2.94
C PHE A 33 -19.23 -7.99 -1.54
N VAL A 34 -20.55 -8.13 -1.40
CA VAL A 34 -21.18 -8.65 -0.17
C VAL A 34 -20.87 -10.15 0.03
N ASN A 35 -20.66 -10.90 -1.07
CA ASN A 35 -20.29 -12.30 -1.01
C ASN A 35 -18.78 -12.51 -1.24
N TRP A 36 -18.02 -12.60 -0.16
CA TRP A 36 -16.55 -12.73 -0.21
C TRP A 36 -16.06 -13.92 -1.06
N GLN A 37 -16.85 -14.99 -1.17
CA GLN A 37 -16.50 -16.17 -1.99
C GLN A 37 -16.50 -15.85 -3.49
N GLN A 38 -17.31 -14.88 -3.92
CA GLN A 38 -17.35 -14.38 -5.30
C GLN A 38 -16.40 -13.20 -5.50
N ALA A 39 -16.24 -12.35 -4.47
CA ALA A 39 -15.34 -11.20 -4.51
C ALA A 39 -13.86 -11.62 -4.66
N ILE A 40 -13.43 -12.72 -4.03
CA ILE A 40 -12.04 -13.20 -4.16
C ILE A 40 -11.70 -13.58 -5.61
N PRO A 41 -12.45 -14.47 -6.30
CA PRO A 41 -12.20 -14.77 -7.72
C PRO A 41 -12.22 -13.53 -8.61
N LEU A 42 -13.19 -12.62 -8.43
CA LEU A 42 -13.25 -11.38 -9.20
C LEU A 42 -12.00 -10.52 -8.96
N GLY A 43 -11.60 -10.36 -7.70
CA GLY A 43 -10.37 -9.66 -7.33
C GLY A 43 -9.12 -10.28 -7.96
N LEU A 44 -9.01 -11.61 -7.97
CA LEU A 44 -7.91 -12.33 -8.62
C LEU A 44 -7.87 -12.09 -10.13
N VAL A 45 -9.04 -12.04 -10.79
CA VAL A 45 -9.12 -11.70 -12.22
C VAL A 45 -8.65 -10.27 -12.47
N ILE A 46 -9.09 -9.30 -11.65
CA ILE A 46 -8.67 -7.90 -11.75
C ILE A 46 -7.16 -7.78 -11.56
N ILE A 47 -6.60 -8.40 -10.52
CA ILE A 47 -5.15 -8.40 -10.23
C ILE A 47 -4.37 -9.05 -11.37
N LEU A 48 -4.88 -10.14 -11.96
CA LEU A 48 -4.25 -10.77 -13.12
C LEU A 48 -4.21 -9.83 -14.32
N ILE A 49 -5.32 -9.16 -14.64
CA ILE A 49 -5.39 -8.18 -15.73
C ILE A 49 -4.41 -7.03 -15.47
N GLU A 50 -4.40 -6.49 -14.25
CA GLU A 50 -3.49 -5.44 -13.84
C GLU A 50 -2.03 -5.88 -14.00
N TYR A 51 -1.68 -7.07 -13.51
CA TYR A 51 -0.35 -7.64 -13.65
C TYR A 51 0.06 -7.79 -15.12
N LEU A 52 -0.85 -8.21 -16.00
CA LEU A 52 -0.56 -8.35 -17.44
C LEU A 52 -0.31 -7.00 -18.11
N ILE A 53 -1.14 -5.99 -17.81
CA ILE A 53 -0.95 -4.61 -18.27
C ILE A 53 0.41 -4.10 -17.77
N PHE A 54 0.65 -4.27 -16.48
CA PHE A 54 1.84 -3.80 -15.81
C PHE A 54 3.12 -4.46 -16.36
N ARG A 55 3.12 -5.79 -16.53
CA ARG A 55 4.21 -6.55 -17.14
C ARG A 55 4.49 -6.08 -18.56
N LYS A 56 3.46 -5.85 -19.38
CA LYS A 56 3.61 -5.36 -20.76
C LYS A 56 4.24 -3.97 -20.79
N LEU A 57 3.84 -3.09 -19.87
CA LEU A 57 4.41 -1.75 -19.75
C LEU A 57 5.87 -1.76 -19.28
N LEU A 58 6.25 -2.70 -18.41
CA LEU A 58 7.61 -2.85 -17.90
C LEU A 58 8.56 -3.65 -18.79
N GLN A 59 8.06 -4.45 -19.72
CA GLN A 59 8.88 -5.31 -20.58
C GLN A 59 10.09 -4.58 -21.23
N PRO A 60 9.95 -3.35 -21.77
CA PRO A 60 11.07 -2.61 -22.35
C PRO A 60 12.19 -2.26 -21.35
N PHE A 61 11.88 -2.27 -20.05
CA PHE A 61 12.77 -1.89 -18.95
C PHE A 61 13.22 -3.08 -18.10
N SER A 62 12.94 -4.32 -18.52
CA SER A 62 13.29 -5.54 -17.79
C SER A 62 14.79 -5.67 -17.47
N LYS A 63 15.68 -5.17 -18.34
CA LYS A 63 17.13 -5.11 -18.08
C LYS A 63 17.51 -4.06 -17.02
N GLU A 64 16.70 -3.01 -16.89
CA GLU A 64 16.92 -1.90 -15.98
C GLU A 64 16.32 -2.11 -14.58
N ILE A 65 15.38 -3.05 -14.48
CA ILE A 65 14.61 -3.37 -13.28
C ILE A 65 14.75 -4.89 -13.05
N PRO A 66 15.87 -5.34 -12.48
CA PRO A 66 16.08 -6.76 -12.31
C PRO A 66 15.18 -7.33 -11.21
N TYR A 67 14.42 -8.36 -11.55
CA TYR A 67 13.46 -9.01 -10.65
C TYR A 67 14.07 -9.50 -9.33
N HIS A 68 15.35 -9.90 -9.34
CA HIS A 68 16.04 -10.33 -8.12
C HIS A 68 16.26 -9.21 -7.09
N MET A 69 16.29 -7.94 -7.52
CA MET A 69 16.36 -6.79 -6.59
C MET A 69 15.04 -6.59 -5.85
N LEU A 70 13.94 -7.08 -6.41
CA LEU A 70 12.62 -7.03 -5.82
C LEU A 70 12.46 -8.23 -4.90
N PHE A 71 12.46 -9.43 -5.45
CA PHE A 71 12.13 -10.67 -4.73
C PHE A 71 13.34 -11.30 -4.05
N SER A 72 13.98 -10.56 -3.14
CA SER A 72 15.06 -11.09 -2.30
C SER A 72 14.52 -11.53 -0.95
N PHE A 73 14.84 -12.77 -0.52
CA PHE A 73 14.52 -13.24 0.83
C PHE A 73 15.06 -12.31 1.92
N LYS A 74 16.20 -11.66 1.68
CA LYS A 74 16.81 -10.65 2.57
C LYS A 74 15.96 -9.39 2.73
N LYS A 75 15.01 -9.12 1.82
CA LYS A 75 14.03 -8.02 1.93
C LYS A 75 12.71 -8.53 2.50
N ILE A 76 12.27 -9.69 2.06
CA ILE A 76 10.97 -10.29 2.46
C ILE A 76 10.97 -10.63 3.95
N ALA A 77 11.97 -11.36 4.45
CA ALA A 77 11.95 -11.83 5.83
C ALA A 77 11.93 -10.67 6.85
N PRO A 78 12.78 -9.63 6.73
CA PRO A 78 12.67 -8.47 7.60
C PRO A 78 11.36 -7.69 7.43
N ALA A 79 10.80 -7.61 6.21
CA ALA A 79 9.51 -6.96 6.00
C ALA A 79 8.38 -7.66 6.75
N ILE A 80 8.35 -8.99 6.73
CA ILE A 80 7.38 -9.80 7.49
C ILE A 80 7.54 -9.56 8.99
N VAL A 81 8.77 -9.62 9.51
CA VAL A 81 9.06 -9.37 10.93
C VAL A 81 8.57 -7.99 11.35
N MET A 82 8.87 -6.96 10.56
CA MET A 82 8.45 -5.59 10.88
C MET A 82 6.95 -5.38 10.72
N GLY A 83 6.30 -5.98 9.73
CA GLY A 83 4.84 -5.95 9.60
C GLY A 83 4.16 -6.57 10.82
N PHE A 84 4.69 -7.70 11.29
CA PHE A 84 4.21 -8.35 12.52
C PHE A 84 4.48 -7.50 13.77
N LEU A 85 5.63 -6.83 13.83
CA LEU A 85 5.96 -5.91 14.92
C LEU A 85 4.99 -4.70 14.95
N VAL A 86 4.68 -4.10 13.80
CA VAL A 86 3.65 -3.05 13.69
C VAL A 86 2.33 -3.58 14.23
N TRP A 87 1.92 -4.77 13.79
CA TRP A 87 0.67 -5.36 14.23
C TRP A 87 0.62 -5.60 15.75
N ILE A 88 1.66 -6.18 16.35
CA ILE A 88 1.73 -6.41 17.80
C ILE A 88 1.69 -5.08 18.57
N LEU A 89 2.56 -4.14 18.21
CA LEU A 89 2.68 -2.86 18.92
C LEU A 89 1.38 -2.08 18.86
N LEU A 90 0.69 -2.13 17.72
CA LEU A 90 -0.63 -1.53 17.55
C LEU A 90 -1.63 -2.08 18.56
N GLN A 91 -1.74 -3.41 18.71
CA GLN A 91 -2.62 -4.01 19.71
C GLN A 91 -2.19 -3.61 21.14
N LEU A 92 -0.89 -3.61 21.44
CA LEU A 92 -0.40 -3.27 22.78
C LEU A 92 -0.70 -1.82 23.15
N TRP A 93 -0.51 -0.89 22.21
CA TRP A 93 -0.77 0.53 22.43
C TRP A 93 -2.26 0.81 22.59
N THR A 94 -3.11 0.23 21.74
CA THR A 94 -4.56 0.40 21.85
C THR A 94 -5.08 -0.19 23.16
N ARG A 95 -4.62 -1.39 23.55
CA ARG A 95 -4.97 -2.01 24.84
C ARG A 95 -4.62 -1.10 26.01
N ARG A 96 -3.39 -0.58 26.01
CA ARG A 96 -2.86 0.24 27.11
C ARG A 96 -3.64 1.55 27.25
N THR A 97 -4.05 2.17 26.14
CA THR A 97 -4.74 3.45 26.16
C THR A 97 -6.22 3.31 26.51
N PHE A 98 -6.93 2.33 25.93
CA PHE A 98 -8.39 2.24 26.09
C PHE A 98 -8.84 1.23 27.14
N ASN A 99 -7.92 0.41 27.68
CA ASN A 99 -8.22 -0.68 28.60
C ASN A 99 -9.36 -1.60 28.11
N THR A 100 -9.46 -1.74 26.79
CA THR A 100 -10.48 -2.56 26.13
C THR A 100 -10.10 -4.04 26.17
N GLY A 101 -11.13 -4.89 26.17
CA GLY A 101 -10.96 -6.34 26.10
C GLY A 101 -10.34 -6.78 24.78
N ILE A 102 -9.78 -7.99 24.79
CA ILE A 102 -9.29 -8.65 23.57
C ILE A 102 -10.47 -9.44 22.98
N GLU A 103 -10.82 -9.13 21.74
CA GLU A 103 -11.83 -9.84 20.96
C GLU A 103 -11.13 -10.76 19.96
N PHE A 104 -11.05 -12.04 20.31
CA PHE A 104 -10.47 -13.02 19.40
C PHE A 104 -11.43 -13.29 18.23
N PRO A 105 -10.97 -13.16 16.97
CA PRO A 105 -11.79 -13.47 15.80
C PRO A 105 -12.11 -14.97 15.76
N ASP A 106 -13.33 -15.31 15.34
CA ASP A 106 -13.68 -16.70 15.05
C ASP A 106 -12.88 -17.25 13.83
N GLN A 107 -12.94 -18.57 13.64
CA GLN A 107 -12.23 -19.25 12.55
C GLN A 107 -12.66 -18.75 11.17
N SER A 108 -13.94 -18.43 10.97
CA SER A 108 -14.48 -17.95 9.70
C SER A 108 -13.90 -16.57 9.34
N LYS A 109 -13.86 -15.66 10.31
CA LYS A 109 -13.27 -14.33 10.18
C LYS A 109 -11.77 -14.42 9.90
N LEU A 110 -11.05 -15.32 10.56
CA LEU A 110 -9.62 -15.58 10.29
C LEU A 110 -9.39 -16.10 8.87
N ILE A 111 -10.14 -17.10 8.43
CA ILE A 111 -10.03 -17.65 7.07
C ILE A 111 -10.33 -16.56 6.04
N ARG A 112 -11.45 -15.83 6.21
CA ARG A 112 -11.82 -14.73 5.32
C ARG A 112 -10.72 -13.68 5.26
N TYR A 113 -10.22 -13.25 6.43
CA TYR A 113 -9.12 -12.29 6.52
C TYR A 113 -7.88 -12.77 5.78
N SER A 114 -7.40 -13.99 6.06
CA SER A 114 -6.19 -14.54 5.45
C SER A 114 -6.32 -14.66 3.94
N LEU A 115 -7.47 -15.13 3.44
CA LEU A 115 -7.69 -15.26 2.00
C LEU A 115 -7.74 -13.90 1.32
N VAL A 116 -8.50 -12.94 1.86
CA VAL A 116 -8.57 -11.57 1.29
C VAL A 116 -7.21 -10.89 1.37
N PHE A 117 -6.48 -11.03 2.49
CA PHE A 117 -5.17 -10.43 2.65
C PHE A 117 -4.15 -10.99 1.64
N LEU A 118 -4.06 -12.32 1.52
CA LEU A 118 -3.07 -12.98 0.66
C LEU A 118 -3.38 -12.85 -0.83
N PHE A 119 -4.67 -12.93 -1.21
CA PHE A 119 -5.08 -12.99 -2.61
C PHE A 119 -5.61 -11.66 -3.16
N ASN A 120 -5.84 -10.66 -2.31
CA ASN A 120 -6.34 -9.36 -2.74
C ASN A 120 -5.50 -8.21 -2.19
N SER A 121 -5.52 -7.98 -0.87
CA SER A 121 -4.95 -6.78 -0.27
C SER A 121 -3.43 -6.66 -0.49
N PHE A 122 -2.68 -7.73 -0.24
CA PHE A 122 -1.22 -7.70 -0.36
C PHE A 122 -0.72 -7.65 -1.81
N PRO A 123 -1.21 -8.47 -2.75
CA PRO A 123 -0.80 -8.36 -4.15
C PRO A 123 -1.12 -6.99 -4.76
N ASN A 124 -2.31 -6.46 -4.48
CA ASN A 124 -2.72 -5.13 -4.94
C ASN A 124 -1.81 -4.03 -4.37
N ALA A 125 -1.62 -4.04 -3.04
CA ALA A 125 -0.70 -3.09 -2.39
C ALA A 125 0.73 -3.21 -2.94
N LEU A 126 1.21 -4.41 -3.23
CA LEU A 126 2.55 -4.60 -3.80
C LEU A 126 2.68 -3.98 -5.20
N ILE A 127 1.66 -4.12 -6.06
CA ILE A 127 1.63 -3.49 -7.38
C ILE A 127 1.57 -1.96 -7.25
N GLU A 128 0.71 -1.44 -6.39
CA GLU A 128 0.61 0.01 -6.15
C GLU A 128 1.91 0.59 -5.59
N GLU A 129 2.50 -0.03 -4.57
CA GLU A 129 3.79 0.41 -4.04
C GLU A 129 4.91 0.32 -5.08
N PHE A 130 4.79 -0.60 -6.03
CA PHE A 130 5.74 -0.65 -7.13
C PHE A 130 5.59 0.55 -8.05
N ILE A 131 4.36 0.85 -8.47
CA ILE A 131 4.04 1.91 -9.43
C ILE A 131 4.34 3.28 -8.85
N PHE A 132 3.91 3.52 -7.61
CA PHE A 132 3.98 4.83 -6.99
C PHE A 132 5.27 5.04 -6.20
N ARG A 133 5.94 4.01 -5.66
CA ARG A 133 7.13 4.23 -4.80
C ARG A 133 8.40 3.74 -5.50
N PHE A 134 8.45 2.47 -5.86
CA PHE A 134 9.67 1.91 -6.47
C PHE A 134 10.03 2.60 -7.79
N LEU A 135 9.11 2.69 -8.75
CA LEU A 135 9.42 3.25 -10.09
C LEU A 135 9.86 4.73 -10.04
N PRO A 136 9.16 5.63 -9.33
CA PRO A 136 9.58 7.03 -9.24
C PRO A 136 10.93 7.20 -8.54
N VAL A 137 11.15 6.50 -7.43
CA VAL A 137 12.43 6.60 -6.70
C VAL A 137 13.57 6.03 -7.54
N HIS A 138 13.40 4.86 -8.17
CA HIS A 138 14.42 4.27 -9.05
C HIS A 138 14.76 5.21 -10.22
N TYR A 139 13.75 5.87 -10.80
CA TYR A 139 13.95 6.89 -11.82
C TYR A 139 14.78 8.06 -11.30
N ALA A 140 14.40 8.60 -10.13
CA ALA A 140 15.05 9.75 -9.52
C ALA A 140 16.51 9.45 -9.13
N GLU A 141 16.78 8.28 -8.55
CA GLU A 141 18.13 7.81 -8.23
C GLU A 141 19.01 7.71 -9.48
N LYS A 142 18.50 7.11 -10.56
CA LYS A 142 19.20 7.04 -11.84
C LYS A 142 19.47 8.39 -12.49
N LYS A 143 18.64 9.39 -12.20
CA LYS A 143 18.80 10.77 -12.68
C LYS A 143 19.62 11.65 -11.76
N GLY A 144 20.03 11.15 -10.60
CA GLY A 144 20.77 11.93 -9.61
C GLY A 144 19.97 13.09 -9.05
N PHE A 145 18.67 12.89 -8.80
CA PHE A 145 17.82 13.93 -8.21
C PHE A 145 18.36 14.39 -6.85
N SER A 146 18.35 15.70 -6.61
CA SER A 146 18.65 16.28 -5.31
C SER A 146 17.59 15.91 -4.27
N ARG A 147 17.89 16.16 -2.99
CA ARG A 147 16.92 15.92 -1.90
C ARG A 147 15.62 16.71 -2.08
N GLN A 148 15.71 17.96 -2.53
CA GLN A 148 14.54 18.82 -2.80
C GLN A 148 13.71 18.25 -3.96
N GLN A 149 14.38 17.78 -5.02
CA GLN A 149 13.70 17.13 -6.16
C GLN A 149 13.01 15.83 -5.74
N MET A 150 13.61 15.05 -4.84
CA MET A 150 13.01 13.83 -4.28
C MET A 150 11.76 14.15 -3.44
N ILE A 151 11.79 15.23 -2.65
CA ILE A 151 10.61 15.70 -1.88
C ILE A 151 9.50 16.12 -2.85
N GLY A 152 9.82 16.93 -3.86
CA GLY A 152 8.85 17.35 -4.88
C GLY A 152 8.24 16.17 -5.63
N LEU A 153 9.06 15.15 -5.95
CA LEU A 153 8.57 13.90 -6.54
C LEU A 153 7.63 13.16 -5.61
N GLY A 154 7.96 13.03 -4.32
CA GLY A 154 7.10 12.41 -3.31
C GLY A 154 5.73 13.08 -3.22
N ILE A 155 5.70 14.41 -3.22
CA ILE A 155 4.46 15.20 -3.23
C ILE A 155 3.65 14.93 -4.51
N ALA A 156 4.29 15.03 -5.68
CA ALA A 156 3.62 14.84 -6.96
C ALA A 156 3.02 13.42 -7.10
N VAL A 157 3.79 12.40 -6.75
CA VAL A 157 3.33 11.00 -6.76
C VAL A 157 2.18 10.79 -5.78
N SER A 158 2.27 11.34 -4.56
CA SER A 158 1.23 11.17 -3.54
C SER A 158 -0.07 11.86 -3.93
N PHE A 159 0.02 12.99 -4.64
CA PHE A 159 -1.13 13.66 -5.21
C PHE A 159 -1.80 12.81 -6.29
N ILE A 160 -1.02 12.24 -7.23
CA ILE A 160 -1.55 11.34 -8.26
C ILE A 160 -2.14 10.07 -7.63
N PHE A 161 -1.50 9.53 -6.60
CA PHE A 161 -2.00 8.39 -5.83
C PHE A 161 -3.37 8.72 -5.22
N ALA A 162 -3.53 9.85 -4.53
CA ALA A 162 -4.82 10.27 -4.00
C ALA A 162 -5.88 10.40 -5.10
N LEU A 163 -5.56 11.09 -6.20
CA LEU A 163 -6.48 11.24 -7.33
C LEU A 163 -6.88 9.91 -7.98
N SER A 164 -6.02 8.89 -7.94
CA SER A 164 -6.34 7.58 -8.48
C SER A 164 -7.46 6.85 -7.72
N HIS A 165 -7.80 7.31 -6.51
CA HIS A 165 -8.84 6.73 -5.66
C HIS A 165 -10.22 7.41 -5.80
N VAL A 166 -10.33 8.51 -6.59
CA VAL A 166 -11.57 9.30 -6.69
C VAL A 166 -12.79 8.44 -7.03
N SER A 167 -12.71 7.61 -8.07
CA SER A 167 -13.84 6.76 -8.47
C SER A 167 -14.19 5.72 -7.42
N VAL A 168 -13.20 5.12 -6.76
CA VAL A 168 -13.43 4.14 -5.70
C VAL A 168 -14.16 4.80 -4.52
N TYR A 169 -13.73 5.99 -4.08
CA TYR A 169 -14.41 6.70 -3.00
C TYR A 169 -15.86 7.07 -3.36
N LEU A 170 -16.09 7.56 -4.58
CA LEU A 170 -17.43 7.95 -5.03
C LEU A 170 -18.37 6.75 -5.24
N PHE A 171 -17.89 5.67 -5.85
CA PHE A 171 -18.76 4.59 -6.34
C PHE A 171 -18.74 3.32 -5.48
N ARG A 172 -17.60 2.96 -4.89
CA ARG A 172 -17.50 1.80 -3.97
C ARG A 172 -17.85 2.22 -2.54
N ASP A 173 -17.26 3.31 -2.08
CA ASP A 173 -17.41 3.74 -0.67
C ASP A 173 -18.59 4.70 -0.48
N HIS A 174 -19.30 5.04 -1.55
CA HIS A 174 -20.47 5.93 -1.56
C HIS A 174 -20.20 7.27 -0.85
N THR A 175 -18.98 7.77 -0.95
CA THR A 175 -18.60 9.08 -0.41
C THR A 175 -19.30 10.18 -1.21
N ASP A 176 -19.95 11.09 -0.52
CA ASP A 176 -20.56 12.28 -1.12
C ASP A 176 -19.51 13.33 -1.50
N TRP A 177 -19.83 14.12 -2.52
CA TRP A 177 -18.93 15.15 -3.06
C TRP A 177 -18.37 16.13 -2.01
N PRO A 178 -19.12 16.57 -0.99
CA PRO A 178 -18.59 17.45 0.05
C PRO A 178 -17.50 16.81 0.93
N ASN A 179 -17.57 15.50 1.19
CA ASN A 179 -16.59 14.80 2.04
C ASN A 179 -15.39 14.25 1.25
N LEU A 180 -15.51 14.13 -0.07
CA LEU A 180 -14.46 13.63 -0.95
C LEU A 180 -13.09 14.34 -0.75
N PRO A 181 -13.00 15.69 -0.64
CA PRO A 181 -11.71 16.36 -0.45
C PRO A 181 -10.97 15.94 0.82
N ALA A 182 -11.69 15.73 1.93
CA ALA A 182 -11.08 15.33 3.20
C ALA A 182 -10.50 13.92 3.12
N ILE A 183 -11.22 12.99 2.49
CA ILE A 183 -10.76 11.61 2.29
C ILE A 183 -9.58 11.56 1.31
N LEU A 184 -9.61 12.33 0.21
CA LEU A 184 -8.48 12.44 -0.72
C LEU A 184 -7.25 13.06 -0.05
N LEU A 185 -7.44 14.02 0.85
CA LEU A 185 -6.36 14.60 1.64
C LEU A 185 -5.73 13.55 2.57
N SER A 186 -6.55 12.71 3.21
CA SER A 186 -6.06 11.56 3.97
C SER A 186 -5.24 10.60 3.10
N ALA A 187 -5.77 10.21 1.93
CA ALA A 187 -5.06 9.36 0.96
C ALA A 187 -3.73 9.98 0.50
N PHE A 188 -3.68 11.30 0.31
CA PHE A 188 -2.45 12.03 -0.01
C PHE A 188 -1.41 11.89 1.11
N PHE A 189 -1.80 12.07 2.37
CA PHE A 189 -0.88 11.96 3.51
C PHE A 189 -0.39 10.54 3.75
N TYR A 190 -1.27 9.53 3.66
CA TYR A 190 -0.85 8.13 3.62
C TYR A 190 0.11 7.88 2.47
N GLY A 191 -0.18 8.48 1.31
CA GLY A 191 0.65 8.37 0.13
C GLY A 191 2.09 8.86 0.34
N MET A 192 2.22 10.03 0.97
CA MET A 192 3.50 10.65 1.36
C MET A 192 4.25 9.79 2.37
N VAL A 193 3.52 9.22 3.31
CA VAL A 193 4.10 8.43 4.40
C VAL A 193 4.63 7.09 3.88
N TYR A 194 3.90 6.40 3.01
CA TYR A 194 4.42 5.21 2.32
C TYR A 194 5.65 5.53 1.47
N PHE A 195 5.67 6.68 0.81
CA PHE A 195 6.84 7.15 0.06
C PHE A 195 8.07 7.35 0.98
N PHE A 196 7.87 7.97 2.14
CA PHE A 196 8.92 8.17 3.13
C PHE A 196 9.44 6.86 3.73
N ILE A 197 8.54 5.93 4.09
CA ILE A 197 8.89 4.59 4.57
C ILE A 197 9.74 3.87 3.51
N TYR A 198 9.33 3.93 2.25
CA TYR A 198 10.08 3.30 1.17
C TYR A 198 11.48 3.91 1.02
N ILE A 199 11.62 5.24 1.04
CA ILE A 199 12.94 5.90 0.98
C ILE A 199 13.85 5.47 2.14
N ILE A 200 13.32 5.42 3.37
CA ILE A 200 14.11 5.04 4.55
C ILE A 200 14.53 3.57 4.49
N THR A 201 13.58 2.71 4.14
CA THR A 201 13.77 1.27 4.29
C THR A 201 14.41 0.64 3.05
N GLY A 202 14.20 1.22 1.87
CA GLY A 202 14.54 0.63 0.58
C GLY A 202 13.84 -0.71 0.34
N ASN A 203 12.71 -0.96 1.04
CA ASN A 203 12.06 -2.25 1.11
C ASN A 203 10.59 -2.15 0.74
N ILE A 204 10.30 -2.43 -0.53
CA ILE A 204 8.93 -2.40 -1.08
C ILE A 204 7.99 -3.38 -0.37
N PHE A 205 8.48 -4.54 0.09
CA PHE A 205 7.64 -5.53 0.78
C PHE A 205 7.15 -5.00 2.12
N PHE A 206 7.99 -4.24 2.81
CA PHE A 206 7.59 -3.64 4.09
C PHE A 206 6.53 -2.57 3.88
N THR A 207 6.74 -1.66 2.92
CA THR A 207 5.75 -0.64 2.57
C THR A 207 4.44 -1.29 2.09
N ALA A 208 4.51 -2.33 1.25
CA ALA A 208 3.34 -3.04 0.75
C ALA A 208 2.59 -3.80 1.85
N LEU A 209 3.29 -4.40 2.83
CA LEU A 209 2.64 -5.03 3.98
C LEU A 209 1.88 -4.00 4.82
N ILE A 210 2.50 -2.86 5.13
CA ILE A 210 1.84 -1.78 5.88
C ILE A 210 0.63 -1.26 5.07
N HIS A 211 0.79 -1.04 3.78
CA HIS A 211 -0.34 -0.62 2.95
C HIS A 211 -1.47 -1.67 2.96
N ALA A 212 -1.14 -2.95 2.77
CA ALA A 212 -2.12 -4.03 2.81
C ALA A 212 -2.84 -4.15 4.17
N PHE A 213 -2.13 -3.98 5.28
CA PHE A 213 -2.71 -3.95 6.63
C PHE A 213 -3.63 -2.74 6.85
N GLY A 214 -3.30 -1.59 6.25
CA GLY A 214 -4.18 -0.42 6.26
C GLY A 214 -5.49 -0.68 5.52
N ASN A 215 -5.41 -1.36 4.37
CA ASN A 215 -6.58 -1.69 3.54
C ASN A 215 -7.43 -2.84 4.12
N ASN A 216 -6.82 -3.76 4.86
CA ASN A 216 -7.49 -4.90 5.48
C ASN A 216 -6.80 -5.20 6.82
N HIS A 217 -7.38 -4.67 7.90
CA HIS A 217 -6.85 -4.82 9.24
C HIS A 217 -7.50 -6.01 9.96
N LEU A 218 -6.69 -6.87 10.55
CA LEU A 218 -7.15 -7.82 11.56
C LEU A 218 -6.84 -7.24 12.94
N VAL A 219 -7.84 -6.70 13.63
CA VAL A 219 -7.66 -6.13 14.96
C VAL A 219 -8.23 -7.07 16.01
N LEU A 220 -7.49 -7.21 17.11
CA LEU A 220 -7.97 -7.90 18.30
C LEU A 220 -8.60 -6.92 19.30
N ILE A 221 -8.32 -5.63 19.13
CA ILE A 221 -8.75 -4.56 20.02
C ILE A 221 -9.35 -3.46 19.17
N ASN A 222 -10.67 -3.32 19.27
CA ASN A 222 -11.41 -2.31 18.54
C ASN A 222 -11.35 -0.96 19.27
N THR A 223 -11.14 0.13 18.53
CA THR A 223 -11.09 1.49 19.08
C THR A 223 -11.50 2.51 18.01
N PRO A 224 -12.21 3.59 18.38
CA PRO A 224 -12.54 4.67 17.44
C PRO A 224 -11.30 5.37 16.84
N ASN A 225 -10.14 5.26 17.47
CA ASN A 225 -8.90 5.92 17.03
C ASN A 225 -7.92 4.97 16.35
N PHE A 226 -8.39 3.83 15.83
CA PHE A 226 -7.54 2.79 15.25
C PHE A 226 -6.56 3.33 14.21
N GLU A 227 -7.04 4.14 13.26
CA GLU A 227 -6.23 4.71 12.19
C GLU A 227 -5.06 5.56 12.71
N ALA A 228 -5.31 6.37 13.75
CA ALA A 228 -4.27 7.19 14.37
C ALA A 228 -3.21 6.30 15.06
N PHE A 229 -3.64 5.30 15.82
CA PHE A 229 -2.70 4.35 16.44
C PHE A 229 -1.91 3.57 15.38
N TYR A 230 -2.56 3.16 14.30
CA TYR A 230 -1.92 2.50 13.18
C TYR A 230 -0.83 3.38 12.57
N PHE A 231 -1.19 4.63 12.29
CA PHE A 231 -0.30 5.67 11.77
C PHE A 231 0.96 5.85 12.62
N TYR A 232 0.79 6.11 13.91
CA TYR A 232 1.93 6.31 14.81
C TYR A 232 2.77 5.04 14.98
N THR A 233 2.14 3.87 14.99
CA THR A 233 2.85 2.60 15.20
C THR A 233 3.82 2.32 14.07
N PHE A 234 3.39 2.42 12.81
CA PHE A 234 4.30 2.13 11.71
C PHE A 234 5.37 3.23 11.57
N ILE A 235 5.10 4.50 11.91
CA ILE A 235 6.14 5.55 11.95
C ILE A 235 7.21 5.17 12.95
N PHE A 236 6.81 4.80 14.17
CA PHE A 236 7.73 4.37 15.21
C PHE A 236 8.58 3.17 14.78
N VAL A 237 7.96 2.14 14.21
CA VAL A 237 8.67 0.95 13.71
C VAL A 237 9.63 1.31 12.56
N THR A 238 9.26 2.25 11.70
CA THR A 238 10.12 2.75 10.62
C THR A 238 11.33 3.52 11.18
N LEU A 239 11.16 4.32 12.23
CA LEU A 239 12.25 5.01 12.91
C LEU A 239 13.20 4.03 13.61
N LEU A 240 12.68 2.98 14.25
CA LEU A 240 13.50 1.91 14.82
C LEU A 240 14.33 1.20 13.75
N TRP A 241 13.71 0.90 12.59
CA TRP A 241 14.42 0.32 11.45
C TRP A 241 15.57 1.22 10.99
N TYR A 242 15.30 2.53 10.84
CA TYR A 242 16.30 3.49 10.44
C TYR A 242 17.46 3.56 11.44
N ALA A 243 17.16 3.66 12.74
CA ALA A 243 18.15 3.67 13.81
C ALA A 243 19.04 2.41 13.75
N GLY A 244 18.46 1.22 13.64
CA GLY A 244 19.20 -0.04 13.53
C GLY A 244 20.15 -0.11 12.32
N LYS A 245 19.73 0.43 11.17
CA LYS A 245 20.59 0.56 9.99
C LYS A 245 21.76 1.53 10.19
N THR A 246 21.52 2.63 10.89
CA THR A 246 22.57 3.63 11.15
C THR A 246 23.61 3.09 12.13
N PHE A 247 23.18 2.43 13.22
CA PHE A 247 24.10 1.82 14.19
C PHE A 247 24.94 0.70 13.58
N SER A 248 24.35 -0.18 12.76
CA SER A 248 25.11 -1.27 12.11
C SER A 248 26.16 -0.80 11.09
N LYS A 249 26.04 0.43 10.56
CA LYS A 249 27.04 1.02 9.66
C LYS A 249 28.16 1.75 10.40
N GLY A 250 27.93 2.24 11.61
CA GLY A 250 28.92 2.98 12.42
C GLY A 250 29.94 2.11 13.15
N PHE A 251 29.80 0.78 13.11
CA PHE A 251 30.70 -0.20 13.73
C PHE A 251 31.58 -0.95 12.71
N ARG A 252 31.71 -0.43 11.49
CA ARG A 252 32.64 -0.91 10.47
C ARG A 252 33.60 0.21 10.09
#